data_AF-A0A558CZ83-F1
#
_entry.id   AF-A0A558CZ83-F1
#
_cell.length_a   1.000
_cell.length_b   1.000
_cell.length_c   1.000
_cell.angle_alpha   90.00
_cell.angle_beta   90.00
_cell.angle_gamma   90.00
#
_symmetry.space_group_name_H-M   'P 1'
#
loop_
_entity.id
_entity.type
_entity.pdbx_description
1 polymer ?
#
loop_
_entity_poly.entity_id
_entity_poly.type
_entity_poly.pdbx_seq_one_letter_code
_entity_poly.pdbx_strand_id
1 'polypeptide(L)'
;MVDQVVVLDDRRPSYEELAAENAALRGMVSELRDVVESLRAEVADLKRQLGQNSRNSSKPPSSDGLAKPVRKSLRGRTGRKPGGQAGHSGSTLAQVADPDEVVRQEPDRCRGCGEGLAGAPASGVERRQVFDAADPGASD
;
A
#
# COMPACT_ATOMS: atom_id res chain seq x y z
N MET A 1 14.80 -29.36 65.00
CA MET A 1 14.30 -27.97 65.00
C MET A 1 15.52 -27.08 65.13
N VAL A 2 16.04 -26.57 64.01
CA VAL A 2 17.13 -25.58 64.02
C VAL A 2 16.45 -24.24 63.88
N ASP A 3 16.43 -23.49 64.97
CA ASP A 3 15.81 -22.17 65.05
C ASP A 3 16.71 -21.20 64.28
N GLN A 4 16.25 -20.82 63.09
CA GLN A 4 16.96 -19.89 62.23
C GLN A 4 16.68 -18.49 62.76
N VAL A 5 17.53 -18.02 63.67
CA VAL A 5 17.48 -16.65 64.18
C VAL A 5 17.77 -15.71 63.01
N VAL A 6 16.72 -15.12 62.45
CA VAL A 6 16.82 -14.06 61.47
C VAL A 6 17.30 -12.83 62.24
N VAL A 7 18.61 -12.56 62.20
CA VAL A 7 19.17 -11.31 62.68
C VAL A 7 18.67 -10.23 61.73
N LEU A 8 17.56 -9.59 62.07
CA LEU A 8 17.17 -8.32 61.45
C LEU A 8 18.21 -7.32 61.94
N ASP A 9 19.06 -6.86 61.03
CA ASP A 9 20.03 -5.81 61.29
C ASP A 9 19.25 -4.54 61.70
N ASP A 10 19.08 -4.34 63.01
CA ASP A 10 18.34 -3.23 63.64
C ASP A 10 19.10 -1.89 63.54
N ARG A 11 20.08 -1.82 62.62
CA ARG A 11 20.88 -0.63 62.37
C ARG A 11 20.02 0.38 61.63
N ARG A 12 19.69 1.47 62.32
CA ARG A 12 19.10 2.65 61.69
C ARG A 12 20.10 3.22 60.67
N PRO A 13 19.68 3.41 59.40
CA PRO A 13 20.50 4.10 58.42
C PRO A 13 20.90 5.47 58.93
N SER A 14 22.14 5.85 58.68
CA SER A 14 22.61 7.21 58.91
C SER A 14 21.91 8.18 57.96
N TYR A 15 21.92 9.47 58.32
CA TYR A 15 21.39 10.52 57.47
C TYR A 15 22.07 10.56 56.08
N GLU A 16 23.37 10.29 56.02
CA GLU A 16 24.14 10.27 54.78
C GLU A 16 23.74 9.10 53.86
N GLU A 17 23.52 7.91 54.42
CA GLU A 17 23.03 6.73 53.69
C GLU A 17 21.65 7.02 53.07
N LEU A 18 20.72 7.59 53.86
CA LEU A 18 19.39 7.99 53.38
C LEU A 18 19.46 9.11 52.33
N ALA A 19 20.39 10.05 52.47
CA ALA A 19 20.57 11.13 51.50
C ALA A 19 21.10 10.60 50.16
N ALA A 20 22.04 9.65 50.19
CA ALA A 20 22.58 9.00 49.00
C ALA A 20 21.50 8.17 48.28
N GLU A 21 20.71 7.39 49.01
CA GLU A 21 19.61 6.63 48.44
C GLU A 21 18.52 7.54 47.83
N ASN A 22 18.16 8.63 48.53
CA ASN A 22 17.23 9.61 47.98
C ASN A 22 17.76 10.28 46.70
N ALA A 23 19.07 10.56 46.62
CA ALA A 23 19.67 11.11 45.41
C ALA A 23 19.59 10.12 44.24
N ALA A 24 19.89 8.84 44.49
CA ALA A 24 19.78 7.77 43.48
C ALA A 24 18.33 7.58 43.01
N LEU A 25 17.36 7.51 43.94
CA LEU A 25 15.94 7.42 43.62
C LEU A 25 15.45 8.62 42.81
N ARG A 26 15.86 9.84 43.16
CA ARG A 26 15.52 11.05 42.40
C ARG A 26 16.10 11.03 40.99
N GLY A 27 17.33 10.51 40.82
CA GLY A 27 17.95 10.30 39.51
C GLY A 27 17.11 9.35 38.65
N MET A 28 16.81 8.15 39.17
CA MET A 28 15.97 7.17 38.46
C MET A 28 14.58 7.72 38.13
N VAL A 29 13.95 8.48 39.04
CA VAL A 29 12.66 9.11 38.78
C VAL A 29 12.76 10.16 37.66
N SER A 30 13.86 10.89 37.57
CA SER A 30 14.09 11.85 36.48
C SER A 30 14.21 11.11 35.14
N GLU A 31 15.06 10.10 35.07
CA GLU A 31 15.26 9.30 33.85
C GLU A 31 13.96 8.64 33.38
N LEU A 32 13.19 8.05 34.31
CA LEU A 32 11.90 7.44 33.98
C LEU A 32 10.89 8.48 33.48
N ARG A 33 10.91 9.71 33.99
CA ARG A 33 10.03 10.78 33.49
C ARG A 33 10.37 11.14 32.05
N ASP A 34 11.66 11.29 31.73
CA ASP A 34 12.11 11.62 30.38
C ASP A 34 11.71 10.53 29.38
N VAL A 35 11.90 9.26 29.75
CA VAL A 35 11.46 8.11 28.94
C VAL A 35 9.94 8.12 28.74
N VAL A 36 9.17 8.37 29.80
CA VAL A 36 7.71 8.43 29.72
C VAL A 36 7.25 9.57 28.80
N GLU A 37 7.90 10.73 28.84
CA GLU A 37 7.57 11.85 27.95
C GLU A 37 7.88 11.51 26.48
N SER A 38 9.04 10.92 26.21
CA SER A 38 9.40 10.46 24.86
C SER A 38 8.40 9.45 24.32
N LEU A 39 8.05 8.45 25.12
CA LEU A 39 7.07 7.43 24.72
C LEU A 39 5.67 8.00 24.53
N ARG A 40 5.26 8.98 25.36
CA ARG A 40 3.97 9.66 25.18
C ARG A 40 3.92 10.43 23.88
N ALA A 41 5.01 11.12 23.50
CA ALA A 41 5.10 11.82 22.23
C ALA A 41 5.00 10.84 21.05
N GLU A 42 5.75 9.73 21.08
CA GLU A 42 5.71 8.71 20.04
C GLU A 42 4.32 8.07 19.92
N VAL A 43 3.69 7.72 21.04
CA VAL A 43 2.32 7.18 21.04
C VAL A 43 1.32 8.18 20.47
N ALA A 44 1.46 9.47 20.77
CA ALA A 44 0.60 10.51 20.21
C ALA A 44 0.76 10.61 18.69
N ASP A 45 2.00 10.57 18.19
CA ASP A 45 2.29 10.62 16.76
C ASP A 45 1.80 9.37 16.01
N LEU A 46 2.04 8.18 16.56
CA LEU A 46 1.54 6.93 15.98
C LEU A 46 0.01 6.90 15.94
N LYS A 47 -0.66 7.35 17.01
CA LYS A 47 -2.13 7.48 17.02
C LYS A 47 -2.62 8.47 15.97
N ARG A 48 -1.93 9.61 15.81
CA ARG A 48 -2.24 10.59 14.76
C ARG A 48 -2.08 9.99 13.36
N GLN A 49 -1.03 9.21 13.12
CA GLN A 49 -0.81 8.53 11.84
C GLN A 49 -1.90 7.48 11.56
N LEU A 50 -2.23 6.64 12.55
CA LEU A 50 -3.28 5.62 12.42
C LEU A 50 -4.68 6.21 12.19
N GLY A 51 -4.94 7.41 12.73
CA GLY A 51 -6.20 8.13 12.51
C GLY A 51 -6.35 8.77 11.12
N GLN A 52 -5.30 8.78 10.30
CA GLN A 52 -5.35 9.37 8.96
C GLN A 52 -5.99 8.43 7.94
N ASN A 53 -6.89 8.97 7.13
CA ASN A 53 -7.52 8.32 5.99
C ASN A 53 -7.74 9.33 4.86
N SER A 54 -8.22 8.88 3.70
CA SER A 54 -8.46 9.74 2.54
C SER A 54 -9.44 10.89 2.78
N ARG A 55 -10.27 10.84 3.84
CA ARG A 55 -11.23 11.90 4.18
C ARG A 55 -10.60 13.04 4.97
N ASN A 56 -9.49 12.80 5.68
CA ASN A 56 -8.90 13.77 6.61
C ASN A 56 -7.40 14.06 6.37
N SER A 57 -6.78 13.50 5.33
CA SER A 57 -5.33 13.64 5.11
C SER A 57 -4.90 13.99 3.67
N SER A 58 -5.83 14.36 2.79
CA SER A 58 -5.59 14.62 1.36
C SER A 58 -4.93 13.47 0.58
N LYS A 59 -4.72 12.31 1.22
CA LYS A 59 -4.26 11.07 0.59
C LYS A 59 -5.35 10.53 -0.32
N PRO A 60 -5.01 9.95 -1.48
CA PRO A 60 -6.01 9.40 -2.36
C PRO A 60 -6.73 8.22 -1.67
N PRO A 61 -8.02 7.99 -1.95
CA PRO A 61 -8.75 6.81 -1.47
C PRO A 61 -8.19 5.48 -1.97
N SER A 62 -7.10 5.45 -2.74
CA SER A 62 -6.33 4.24 -3.04
C SER A 62 -5.38 3.86 -1.89
N SER A 63 -4.96 4.80 -1.04
CA SER A 63 -4.00 4.60 0.05
C SER A 63 -4.59 3.96 1.31
N ASP A 64 -5.90 4.08 1.56
CA ASP A 64 -6.56 3.52 2.77
C ASP A 64 -6.61 1.96 2.82
N GLY A 65 -6.00 1.25 1.86
CA GLY A 65 -5.99 -0.22 1.81
C GLY A 65 -7.37 -0.90 1.89
N LEU A 66 -7.45 -1.99 2.66
CA LEU A 66 -8.67 -2.76 2.92
C LEU A 66 -9.60 -2.11 3.96
N ALA A 67 -9.13 -1.10 4.70
CA ALA A 67 -9.92 -0.37 5.69
C ALA A 67 -10.97 0.56 5.05
N LYS A 68 -10.95 0.68 3.72
CA LYS A 68 -11.92 1.49 2.97
C LYS A 68 -13.32 0.90 3.11
N PRO A 69 -14.34 1.76 3.31
CA PRO A 69 -15.71 1.31 3.22
C PRO A 69 -15.98 0.77 1.81
N VAL A 70 -16.68 -0.36 1.74
CA VAL A 70 -17.14 -0.93 0.46
C VAL A 70 -18.00 0.12 -0.23
N ARG A 71 -17.56 0.54 -1.42
CA ARG A 71 -18.29 1.52 -2.22
C ARG A 71 -19.54 0.86 -2.75
N LYS A 72 -20.69 1.18 -2.17
CA LYS A 72 -21.99 0.76 -2.71
C LYS A 72 -22.32 1.66 -3.90
N SER A 73 -22.70 1.05 -5.02
CA SER A 73 -23.24 1.79 -6.15
C SER A 73 -24.44 2.62 -5.69
N LEU A 74 -24.39 3.93 -5.91
CA LEU A 74 -25.55 4.82 -5.72
C LEU A 74 -26.60 4.65 -6.83
N ARG A 75 -26.24 3.96 -7.92
CA ARG A 75 -27.16 3.68 -9.03
C ARG A 75 -28.26 2.74 -8.55
N GLY A 76 -29.51 3.14 -8.74
CA GLY A 76 -30.65 2.25 -8.59
C GLY A 76 -30.56 1.07 -9.56
N ARG A 77 -31.00 -0.11 -9.13
CA ARG A 77 -31.06 -1.28 -10.01
C ARG A 77 -32.09 -1.03 -11.10
N THR A 78 -31.62 -0.90 -12.34
CA THR A 78 -32.48 -0.66 -13.51
C THR A 78 -33.13 -1.92 -14.08
N GLY A 79 -32.76 -3.11 -13.60
CA GLY A 79 -33.26 -4.41 -14.12
C GLY A 79 -32.80 -4.78 -15.54
N ARG A 80 -32.19 -3.85 -16.28
CA ARG A 80 -31.66 -4.07 -17.63
C ARG A 80 -30.49 -5.06 -17.61
N LYS A 81 -30.51 -6.02 -18.54
CA LYS A 81 -29.38 -6.93 -18.77
C LYS A 81 -28.16 -6.12 -19.27
N PRO A 82 -26.93 -6.48 -18.88
CA PRO A 82 -25.73 -5.92 -19.49
C PRO A 82 -25.74 -6.16 -21.01
N GLY A 83 -25.40 -5.15 -21.80
CA GLY A 83 -25.37 -5.24 -23.26
C GLY A 83 -25.83 -3.96 -23.95
N GLY A 84 -25.91 -4.03 -25.27
CA GLY A 84 -26.47 -2.97 -26.11
C GLY A 84 -27.94 -2.69 -25.80
N GLN A 85 -28.45 -1.63 -26.41
CA GLN A 85 -29.87 -1.29 -26.31
C GLN A 85 -30.74 -2.42 -26.88
N ALA A 86 -31.92 -2.63 -26.30
CA ALA A 86 -32.85 -3.66 -26.77
C ALA A 86 -33.22 -3.41 -28.24
N GLY A 87 -33.10 -4.45 -29.08
CA GLY A 87 -33.36 -4.36 -30.53
C GLY A 87 -32.13 -4.04 -31.38
N HIS A 88 -31.00 -3.65 -30.78
CA HIS A 88 -29.75 -3.49 -31.53
C HIS A 88 -29.01 -4.82 -31.62
N SER A 89 -28.80 -5.30 -32.84
CA SER A 89 -27.85 -6.38 -33.08
C SER A 89 -26.45 -5.89 -32.73
N GLY A 90 -25.70 -6.68 -31.95
CA GLY A 90 -24.29 -6.42 -31.75
C GLY A 90 -23.51 -6.71 -33.03
N SER A 91 -22.65 -5.78 -33.45
CA SER A 91 -21.64 -5.99 -34.48
C SER A 91 -20.29 -6.10 -33.81
N THR A 92 -19.82 -7.32 -33.57
CA THR A 92 -18.43 -7.54 -33.14
C THR A 92 -17.51 -7.28 -34.33
N LEU A 93 -16.47 -6.46 -34.14
CA LEU A 93 -15.42 -6.29 -35.16
C LEU A 93 -14.73 -7.63 -35.39
N ALA A 94 -14.80 -8.12 -36.63
CA ALA A 94 -14.08 -9.32 -37.07
C ALA A 94 -12.76 -8.90 -37.71
N GLN A 95 -11.77 -9.80 -37.66
CA GLN A 95 -10.53 -9.58 -38.38
C GLN A 95 -10.80 -9.55 -39.89
N VAL A 96 -10.33 -8.51 -40.57
CA VAL A 96 -10.46 -8.37 -42.02
C VAL A 96 -9.41 -9.24 -42.73
N ALA A 97 -9.78 -9.77 -43.89
CA ALA A 97 -8.87 -10.61 -44.67
C ALA A 97 -7.71 -9.80 -45.27
N ASP A 98 -8.01 -8.57 -45.71
CA ASP A 98 -7.07 -7.67 -46.40
C ASP A 98 -7.07 -6.30 -45.69
N PRO A 99 -6.07 -6.02 -44.83
CA PRO A 99 -5.96 -4.74 -44.13
C PRO A 99 -5.28 -3.69 -45.00
N ASP A 100 -5.58 -2.41 -44.76
CA ASP A 100 -4.99 -1.29 -45.50
C ASP A 100 -3.47 -1.19 -45.31
N GLU A 101 -2.99 -1.49 -44.10
CA GLU A 101 -1.56 -1.50 -43.75
C GLU A 101 -1.18 -2.76 -42.95
N VAL A 102 -0.01 -3.33 -43.28
CA VAL A 102 0.60 -4.43 -42.52
C VAL A 102 1.97 -4.00 -42.02
N VAL A 103 2.07 -3.79 -40.71
CA VAL A 103 3.34 -3.49 -40.04
C VAL A 103 3.89 -4.74 -39.37
N ARG A 104 5.08 -5.17 -39.78
CA ARG A 104 5.79 -6.28 -39.13
C ARG A 104 6.56 -5.76 -37.92
N GLN A 105 6.25 -6.30 -36.75
CA GLN A 105 6.93 -5.97 -35.49
C GLN A 105 7.83 -7.13 -35.08
N GLU A 106 9.14 -6.91 -35.07
CA GLU A 106 10.13 -7.90 -34.66
C GLU A 106 10.94 -7.38 -33.47
N PRO A 107 11.21 -8.21 -32.45
CA PRO A 107 12.05 -7.80 -31.35
C PRO A 107 13.51 -7.74 -31.80
N ASP A 108 14.18 -6.61 -31.53
CA ASP A 108 15.60 -6.46 -31.84
C ASP A 108 16.51 -7.36 -30.99
N ARG A 109 16.05 -7.72 -29.78
CA ARG A 109 16.83 -8.45 -28.77
C ARG A 109 16.01 -9.49 -28.04
N CYS A 110 16.69 -10.55 -27.62
CA CYS A 110 16.09 -11.59 -26.80
C CYS A 110 15.77 -11.06 -25.39
N ARG A 111 14.53 -11.24 -24.93
CA ARG A 111 14.12 -10.84 -23.56
C ARG A 111 14.80 -11.65 -22.46
N GLY A 112 15.28 -12.85 -22.77
CA GLY A 112 15.95 -13.73 -21.81
C GLY A 112 17.45 -13.45 -21.65
N CYS A 113 18.20 -13.49 -22.76
CA CYS A 113 19.67 -13.33 -22.73
C CYS A 113 20.17 -11.96 -23.22
N GLY A 114 19.34 -11.13 -23.86
CA GLY A 114 19.72 -9.80 -24.35
C GLY A 114 20.50 -9.75 -25.66
N GLU A 115 20.86 -10.90 -26.24
CA GLU A 115 21.52 -10.99 -27.54
C GLU A 115 20.62 -10.46 -28.67
N GLY A 116 21.27 -9.93 -29.72
CA GLY A 116 20.57 -9.41 -30.90
C GLY A 116 19.90 -10.53 -31.70
N LEU A 117 18.70 -10.26 -32.20
CA LEU A 117 17.90 -11.21 -32.97
C LEU A 117 17.90 -10.94 -34.48
N ALA A 118 18.75 -10.01 -34.94
CA ALA A 118 18.84 -9.66 -36.35
C ALA A 118 19.17 -10.90 -37.21
N GLY A 119 18.26 -11.24 -38.13
CA GLY A 119 18.41 -12.38 -39.04
C GLY A 119 18.13 -13.76 -38.43
N ALA A 120 17.74 -13.83 -37.15
CA ALA A 120 17.33 -15.10 -36.55
C ALA A 120 16.00 -15.61 -37.15
N PRO A 121 15.81 -16.93 -37.32
CA PRO A 121 14.53 -17.46 -37.79
C PRO A 121 13.43 -17.24 -36.74
N ALA A 122 12.24 -16.88 -37.20
CA ALA A 122 11.09 -16.71 -36.32
C ALA A 122 10.66 -18.06 -35.71
N SER A 123 10.54 -18.12 -34.39
CA SER A 123 10.03 -19.30 -33.68
C SER A 123 8.50 -19.36 -33.62
N GLY A 124 7.82 -18.24 -33.91
CA GLY A 124 6.37 -18.11 -33.90
C GLY A 124 5.92 -16.73 -34.36
N VAL A 125 4.67 -16.62 -34.77
CA VAL A 125 4.06 -15.36 -35.24
C VAL A 125 2.69 -15.19 -34.59
N GLU A 126 2.43 -14.00 -34.07
CA GLU A 126 1.10 -13.56 -33.63
C GLU A 126 0.63 -12.42 -34.54
N ARG A 127 -0.66 -12.41 -34.89
CA ARG A 127 -1.28 -11.33 -35.67
C ARG A 127 -2.27 -10.56 -34.80
N ARG A 128 -2.24 -9.23 -34.90
CA ARG A 128 -3.21 -8.32 -34.27
C ARG A 128 -3.70 -7.33 -35.31
N GLN A 129 -5.00 -7.01 -35.28
CA GLN A 129 -5.58 -5.94 -36.10
C GLN A 129 -5.95 -4.76 -35.21
N VAL A 130 -5.50 -3.57 -35.62
CA VAL A 130 -5.87 -2.29 -35.02
C VAL A 130 -6.84 -1.61 -35.98
N PHE A 131 -7.94 -1.08 -35.46
CA PHE A 131 -8.85 -0.22 -36.20
C PHE A 131 -8.69 1.19 -35.65
N ASP A 132 -8.29 2.13 -36.50
CA ASP A 132 -8.22 3.53 -36.11
C ASP A 132 -9.63 4.12 -36.02
N ALA A 133 -9.88 4.86 -34.94
CA ALA A 133 -11.09 5.66 -34.84
C ALA A 133 -10.94 6.87 -35.76
N ALA A 134 -12.00 7.21 -36.50
CA ALA A 134 -12.01 8.42 -37.32
C ALA A 134 -11.67 9.65 -36.46
N ASP A 135 -10.86 10.55 -37.01
CA ASP A 135 -10.63 11.86 -36.40
C ASP A 135 -11.98 12.59 -36.33
N PRO A 136 -12.44 13.03 -35.14
CA PRO A 136 -13.72 13.73 -35.01
C PRO A 136 -13.81 15.03 -35.82
N GLY A 137 -12.72 15.53 -36.39
CA GLY A 137 -12.67 16.73 -37.23
C GLY A 137 -12.65 16.51 -38.75
N ALA A 138 -12.53 15.28 -39.25
CA ALA A 138 -12.48 15.02 -40.69
C ALA A 138 -13.90 15.11 -41.29
N SER A 139 -14.17 16.20 -42.03
CA SER A 139 -15.36 16.33 -42.89
C SER A 139 -15.02 15.78 -44.28
N ASP A 140 -15.96 15.05 -44.89
CA ASP A 140 -15.90 14.60 -46.30
C ASP A 140 -15.65 15.75 -47.30
#